data_AF-A0AAV4MQA9-F1
#
_entry.id   AF-A0AAV4MQA9-F1
#
_cell.length_a   1.000
_cell.length_b   1.000
_cell.length_c   1.000
_cell.angle_alpha   90.00
_cell.angle_beta   90.00
_cell.angle_gamma   90.00
#
_symmetry.space_group_name_H-M   'P 1'
#
loop_
_entity.id
_entity.type
_entity.pdbx_description
1 polymer ?
#
loop_
_entity_poly.entity_id
_entity_poly.type
_entity_poly.pdbx_seq_one_letter_code
_entity_poly.pdbx_strand_id
1 'polypeptide(L)'
;MLKNSIVLFVSDNGGSLNPDAGAHASNYPLRGKKSTQWEGGIRVPAAIWSPLLKLDKPRISNQLMHVCDWLPTFYSIGGGDIADLGQIDGYDQWEALINDSSSPRKHMLQNLDSVLGMSAFRLGDLKMVNGTASDEYNSWYGPSGFESVVCPLHSNGFLKMGARRERHLG
;
A
#
# COMPACT_ATOMS: atom_id res chain seq x y z
N MET A 1 17.59 -24.67 2.21
CA MET A 1 17.43 -23.26 1.78
C MET A 1 16.60 -22.45 2.77
N LEU A 2 15.33 -22.79 3.04
CA LEU A 2 14.40 -21.95 3.82
C LEU A 2 14.81 -21.55 5.27
N LYS A 3 15.76 -22.25 5.92
CA LYS A 3 16.21 -21.95 7.29
C LYS A 3 16.85 -20.56 7.45
N ASN A 4 17.44 -20.03 6.39
CA ASN A 4 18.09 -18.72 6.36
C ASN A 4 17.65 -17.98 5.10
N SER A 5 16.34 -17.82 4.93
CA SER A 5 15.76 -17.13 3.78
C SER A 5 14.65 -16.21 4.24
N ILE A 6 14.54 -15.08 3.56
CA ILE A 6 13.38 -14.19 3.64
C ILE A 6 12.61 -14.34 2.33
N VAL A 7 11.31 -14.59 2.46
CA VAL A 7 10.39 -14.65 1.33
C VAL A 7 9.43 -13.48 1.47
N LEU A 8 9.50 -12.55 0.52
CA LEU A 8 8.54 -11.45 0.38
C LEU A 8 7.62 -11.75 -0.80
N PHE A 9 6.33 -11.80 -0.53
CA PHE A 9 5.29 -11.79 -1.53
C PHE A 9 4.62 -10.41 -1.51
N VAL A 10 4.55 -9.73 -2.66
CA VAL A 10 3.96 -8.40 -2.79
C VAL A 10 3.47 -8.19 -4.22
N SER A 11 2.34 -7.49 -4.39
CA SER A 11 1.91 -7.01 -5.72
C SER A 11 2.60 -5.70 -6.08
N ASP A 12 2.83 -5.44 -7.36
CA ASP A 12 3.41 -4.18 -7.84
C ASP A 12 2.42 -3.01 -7.80
N ASN A 13 1.14 -3.30 -8.03
CA ASN A 13 0.03 -2.37 -7.95
C ASN A 13 -1.28 -3.09 -7.58
N GLY A 14 -2.32 -2.31 -7.35
CA GLY A 14 -3.68 -2.80 -7.20
C GLY A 14 -4.22 -3.40 -8.51
N GLY A 15 -5.20 -4.27 -8.40
CA GLY A 15 -5.74 -5.04 -9.51
C GLY A 15 -6.35 -4.19 -10.63
N SER A 16 -6.21 -4.66 -11.86
CA SER A 16 -6.95 -4.11 -13.01
C SER A 16 -8.34 -4.74 -13.07
N LEU A 17 -9.36 -3.89 -13.16
CA LEU A 17 -10.77 -4.26 -13.22
C LEU A 17 -11.30 -3.89 -14.61
N ASN A 18 -10.84 -4.61 -15.64
CA ASN A 18 -11.25 -4.41 -17.02
C ASN A 18 -11.49 -5.76 -17.69
N PRO A 19 -12.70 -6.33 -17.58
CA PRO A 19 -13.01 -7.63 -18.15
C PRO A 19 -12.89 -7.65 -19.68
N ASP A 20 -13.13 -6.52 -20.36
CA ASP A 20 -12.95 -6.43 -21.82
C ASP A 20 -11.48 -6.59 -22.24
N ALA A 21 -10.55 -6.28 -21.32
CA ALA A 21 -9.11 -6.53 -21.47
C ALA A 21 -8.65 -7.83 -20.80
N GLY A 22 -9.56 -8.73 -20.42
CA GLY A 22 -9.25 -10.00 -19.74
C GLY A 22 -8.76 -9.85 -18.30
N ALA A 23 -8.97 -8.70 -17.68
CA ALA A 23 -8.52 -8.42 -16.31
C ALA A 23 -9.67 -8.58 -15.30
N HIS A 24 -9.53 -9.58 -14.42
CA HIS A 24 -10.57 -10.00 -13.47
C HIS A 24 -10.08 -9.94 -12.01
N ALA A 25 -9.43 -8.85 -11.62
CA ALA A 25 -9.00 -8.66 -10.24
C ALA A 25 -10.16 -8.21 -9.32
N SER A 26 -9.90 -8.14 -8.02
CA SER A 26 -10.78 -7.47 -7.06
C SER A 26 -9.93 -6.70 -6.06
N ASN A 27 -10.28 -5.43 -5.87
CA ASN A 27 -9.65 -4.54 -4.88
C ASN A 27 -10.56 -4.28 -3.68
N TYR A 28 -11.71 -4.96 -3.58
CA TYR A 28 -12.65 -4.75 -2.49
C TYR A 28 -11.96 -4.94 -1.12
N PRO A 29 -12.20 -4.08 -0.12
CA PRO A 29 -13.15 -2.95 -0.10
C PRO A 29 -12.54 -1.60 -0.51
N LEU A 30 -11.34 -1.59 -1.08
CA LEU A 30 -10.58 -0.39 -1.40
C LEU A 30 -11.16 0.33 -2.62
N ARG A 31 -11.12 1.66 -2.57
CA ARG A 31 -11.56 2.51 -3.68
C ARG A 31 -10.56 2.45 -4.84
N GLY A 32 -11.05 2.43 -6.07
CA GLY A 32 -10.22 2.54 -7.28
C GLY A 32 -9.55 1.24 -7.71
N LYS A 33 -8.70 1.35 -8.72
CA LYS A 33 -8.01 0.23 -9.37
C LYS A 33 -6.65 0.64 -9.91
N LYS A 34 -5.95 -0.29 -10.56
CA LYS A 34 -4.70 -0.02 -11.28
C LYS A 34 -4.75 1.31 -12.04
N SER A 35 -3.67 2.07 -12.00
CA SER A 35 -3.50 3.42 -12.57
C SER A 35 -4.11 4.56 -11.74
N THR A 36 -4.87 4.28 -10.69
CA THR A 36 -5.39 5.33 -9.81
C THR A 36 -4.54 5.51 -8.56
N GLN A 37 -4.65 6.68 -7.95
CA GLN A 37 -3.98 7.02 -6.69
C GLN A 37 -4.79 6.63 -5.44
N TRP A 38 -5.97 6.05 -5.61
CA TRP A 38 -6.78 5.52 -4.51
C TRP A 38 -6.14 4.25 -3.93
N GLU A 39 -6.55 3.83 -2.72
CA GLU A 39 -5.97 2.64 -2.09
C GLU A 39 -6.09 1.38 -2.96
N GLY A 40 -7.18 1.19 -3.71
CA GLY A 40 -7.33 0.06 -4.61
C GLY A 40 -6.40 0.08 -5.83
N GLY A 41 -5.69 1.19 -6.08
CA GLY A 41 -4.63 1.27 -7.09
C GLY A 41 -3.23 1.03 -6.55
N ILE A 42 -2.98 1.30 -5.27
CA ILE A 42 -1.61 1.35 -4.72
C ILE A 42 -1.40 0.57 -3.41
N ARG A 43 -2.45 0.30 -2.64
CA ARG A 43 -2.39 -0.55 -1.45
C ARG A 43 -2.57 -1.99 -1.90
N VAL A 44 -1.53 -2.77 -1.66
CA VAL A 44 -1.39 -4.12 -2.19
C VAL A 44 -1.29 -5.15 -1.06
N PRO A 45 -1.70 -6.41 -1.29
CA PRO A 45 -1.36 -7.48 -0.38
C PRO A 45 0.17 -7.65 -0.34
N ALA A 46 0.69 -7.79 0.87
CA ALA A 46 2.08 -8.13 1.13
C ALA A 46 2.15 -9.16 2.26
N ALA A 47 3.02 -10.15 2.12
CA ALA A 47 3.31 -11.13 3.15
C ALA A 47 4.83 -11.37 3.19
N ILE A 48 5.40 -11.31 4.39
CA ILE A 48 6.80 -11.64 4.63
C ILE A 48 6.87 -12.89 5.50
N TRP A 49 7.73 -13.82 5.12
CA TRP A 49 8.01 -15.03 5.87
C TRP A 49 9.52 -15.22 6.02
N SER A 50 9.95 -15.54 7.24
CA SER A 50 11.31 -15.98 7.53
C SER A 50 11.42 -16.56 8.94
N PRO A 51 12.25 -17.61 9.16
CA PRO A 51 12.67 -18.00 10.51
C PRO A 51 13.41 -16.90 11.26
N LEU A 52 14.01 -15.93 10.54
CA LEU A 52 14.75 -14.80 11.12
C LEU A 52 13.85 -13.77 11.80
N LEU A 53 12.55 -13.73 11.47
CA LEU A 53 11.60 -12.86 12.14
C LEU A 53 11.37 -13.26 13.61
N LYS A 54 11.66 -14.53 13.97
CA LYS A 54 11.53 -15.08 15.34
C LYS A 54 10.19 -14.77 16.01
N LEU A 55 9.10 -14.75 15.24
CA LEU A 55 7.77 -14.51 15.77
C LEU A 55 7.23 -15.76 16.47
N ASP A 56 6.67 -15.59 17.67
CA ASP A 56 6.00 -16.67 18.40
C ASP A 56 4.73 -17.16 17.68
N LYS A 57 4.07 -16.26 16.93
CA LYS A 57 2.86 -16.53 16.14
C LYS A 57 2.77 -15.60 14.93
N PRO A 58 2.08 -16.03 13.85
CA PRO A 58 1.75 -15.13 12.74
C PRO A 58 0.95 -13.92 13.25
N ARG A 59 1.18 -12.76 12.63
CA ARG A 59 0.43 -11.54 12.92
C ARG A 59 0.20 -10.72 11.66
N ILE A 60 -0.76 -9.80 11.75
CA ILE A 60 -0.98 -8.75 10.75
C ILE A 60 -0.25 -7.50 11.24
N SER A 61 0.66 -6.97 10.43
CA SER A 61 1.26 -5.67 10.68
C SER A 61 0.33 -4.58 10.13
N ASN A 62 -0.12 -3.68 11.00
CA ASN A 62 -0.85 -2.46 10.62
C ASN A 62 0.06 -1.24 10.49
N GLN A 63 1.38 -1.46 10.51
CA GLN A 63 2.36 -0.39 10.40
C GLN A 63 2.45 0.14 8.96
N LEU A 64 2.80 1.41 8.82
CA LEU A 64 2.95 2.03 7.51
C LEU A 64 4.26 1.60 6.84
N MET A 65 4.18 0.98 5.67
CA MET A 65 5.34 0.61 4.85
C MET A 65 5.16 1.07 3.40
N HIS A 66 6.27 1.40 2.76
CA HIS A 66 6.35 1.74 1.33
C HIS A 66 7.32 0.80 0.60
N VAL A 67 7.16 0.65 -0.71
CA VAL A 67 8.03 -0.23 -1.52
C VAL A 67 9.51 0.16 -1.42
N CYS A 68 9.83 1.45 -1.26
CA CYS A 68 11.21 1.90 -1.09
C CYS A 68 11.83 1.49 0.25
N ASP A 69 11.04 1.09 1.25
CA ASP A 69 11.55 0.62 2.54
C ASP A 69 12.24 -0.74 2.43
N TRP A 70 11.91 -1.54 1.42
CA TRP A 70 12.50 -2.86 1.25
C TRP A 70 14.00 -2.81 0.99
N LEU A 71 14.50 -1.77 0.32
CA LEU A 71 15.94 -1.60 0.05
C LEU A 71 16.75 -1.49 1.36
N PRO A 72 16.56 -0.48 2.22
CA PRO A 72 17.33 -0.37 3.46
C PRO A 72 17.03 -1.51 4.43
N THR A 73 15.80 -2.03 4.45
CA THR A 73 15.43 -3.17 5.31
C THR A 73 16.21 -4.44 4.96
N PHE A 74 16.28 -4.82 3.68
CA PHE A 74 17.04 -6.01 3.29
C PHE A 74 18.54 -5.78 3.31
N TYR A 75 18.99 -4.56 3.07
CA TYR A 75 20.41 -4.21 3.18
C TYR A 75 20.92 -4.38 4.62
N SER A 76 20.19 -3.86 5.62
CA SER A 76 20.57 -4.00 7.03
C SER A 76 20.52 -5.45 7.51
N ILE A 77 19.50 -6.22 7.11
CA ILE A 77 19.41 -7.65 7.43
C ILE A 77 20.56 -8.45 6.82
N GLY A 78 21.04 -8.04 5.64
CA GLY A 78 22.23 -8.59 5.00
C GLY A 78 23.55 -8.25 5.70
N GLY A 79 23.51 -7.42 6.75
CA GLY A 79 24.68 -6.95 7.49
C GLY A 79 25.32 -5.68 6.94
N GLY A 80 24.67 -5.00 5.99
CA GLY A 80 25.13 -3.72 5.45
C GLY A 80 24.80 -2.53 6.37
N ASP A 81 25.58 -1.46 6.27
CA ASP A 81 25.31 -0.19 6.96
C ASP A 81 24.48 0.74 6.07
N ILE A 82 23.26 1.10 6.50
CA ILE A 82 22.35 1.96 5.73
C ILE A 82 23.01 3.26 5.26
N ALA A 83 24.04 3.77 5.97
CA ALA A 83 24.83 4.92 5.55
C ALA A 83 25.48 4.75 4.16
N ASP A 84 25.78 3.51 3.76
CA ASP A 84 26.35 3.18 2.44
C ASP A 84 25.40 3.46 1.28
N LEU A 85 24.08 3.51 1.54
CA LEU A 85 23.05 3.72 0.53
C LEU A 85 22.91 5.20 0.13
N GLY A 86 23.60 6.10 0.83
CA GLY A 86 23.52 7.55 0.59
C GLY A 86 22.13 8.12 0.91
N GLN A 87 21.64 9.04 0.07
CA GLN A 87 20.31 9.62 0.24
C GLN A 87 19.25 8.73 -0.42
N ILE A 88 18.42 8.10 0.41
CA ILE A 88 17.30 7.25 -0.01
C ILE A 88 15.99 7.71 0.65
N ASP A 89 14.86 7.39 0.02
CA ASP A 89 13.52 7.69 0.57
C ASP A 89 13.00 6.62 1.54
N GLY A 90 13.64 5.45 1.55
CA GLY A 90 13.25 4.29 2.34
C GLY A 90 13.72 4.38 3.79
N TYR A 91 12.99 3.73 4.69
CA TYR A 91 13.40 3.52 6.08
C TYR A 91 13.61 2.03 6.31
N ASP A 92 14.57 1.67 7.16
CA ASP A 92 14.68 0.30 7.66
C ASP A 92 13.51 -0.02 8.59
N GLN A 93 12.73 -1.03 8.23
CA GLN A 93 11.52 -1.46 8.92
C GLN A 93 11.75 -2.72 9.76
N TRP A 94 12.96 -3.28 9.80
CA TRP A 94 13.20 -4.59 10.40
C TRP A 94 12.79 -4.66 11.87
N GLU A 95 13.15 -3.66 12.67
CA GLU A 95 12.77 -3.57 14.09
C GLU A 95 11.26 -3.47 14.29
N ALA A 96 10.54 -2.79 13.40
CA ALA A 96 9.08 -2.76 13.42
C ALA A 96 8.49 -4.14 13.07
N LEU A 97 9.08 -4.82 12.09
CA LEU A 97 8.64 -6.14 11.62
C LEU A 97 8.85 -7.26 12.64
N ILE A 98 9.93 -7.24 13.43
CA ILE A 98 10.20 -8.28 14.43
C ILE A 98 9.55 -7.97 15.78
N ASN A 99 9.52 -6.72 16.23
CA ASN A 99 9.08 -6.36 17.59
C ASN A 99 7.64 -5.84 17.70
N ASP A 100 6.89 -5.74 16.59
CA ASP A 100 5.61 -5.02 16.54
C ASP A 100 5.72 -3.53 16.92
N SER A 101 6.93 -2.99 16.83
CA SER A 101 7.18 -1.61 17.22
C SER A 101 6.62 -0.64 16.19
N SER A 102 6.47 0.62 16.60
CA SER A 102 6.00 1.66 15.69
C SER A 102 6.93 1.81 14.50
N SER A 103 6.38 1.81 13.28
CA SER A 103 7.19 2.05 12.09
C SER A 103 7.87 3.42 12.15
N PRO A 104 9.14 3.53 11.73
CA PRO A 104 9.80 4.83 11.53
C PRO A 104 9.11 5.67 10.45
N ARG A 105 8.43 5.03 9.47
CA ARG A 105 7.70 5.73 8.41
C ARG A 105 6.40 6.31 8.96
N LYS A 106 6.29 7.65 8.90
CA LYS A 106 5.06 8.39 9.27
C LYS A 106 4.29 8.96 8.08
N HIS A 107 4.96 9.09 6.94
CA HIS A 107 4.39 9.65 5.72
C HIS A 107 4.97 8.97 4.48
N MET A 108 4.31 9.14 3.35
CA MET A 108 4.79 8.70 2.04
C MET A 108 4.23 9.60 0.95
N LEU A 109 5.09 9.95 0.00
CA LEU A 109 4.70 10.53 -1.27
C LEU A 109 4.55 9.39 -2.28
N GLN A 110 3.34 9.17 -2.78
CA GLN A 110 3.08 8.05 -3.70
C GLN A 110 3.16 8.46 -5.16
N ASN A 111 2.81 9.71 -5.48
CA ASN A 111 2.94 10.22 -6.83
C ASN A 111 3.06 11.75 -6.86
N LEU A 112 3.87 12.25 -7.79
CA LEU A 112 3.92 13.65 -8.23
C LEU A 112 4.11 13.67 -9.75
N ASP A 113 3.00 13.74 -10.48
CA ASP A 113 2.98 13.77 -11.92
C ASP A 113 2.46 15.14 -12.39
N SER A 114 3.37 15.97 -12.89
CA SER A 114 3.03 17.30 -13.42
C SER A 114 2.42 17.26 -14.82
N VAL A 115 2.58 16.16 -15.55
CA VAL A 115 2.05 15.99 -16.91
C VAL A 115 0.56 15.64 -16.85
N LEU A 116 0.21 14.69 -15.99
CA LEU A 116 -1.19 14.27 -15.78
C LEU A 116 -1.87 15.07 -14.65
N GLY A 117 -1.15 15.95 -13.97
CA GLY A 117 -1.68 16.76 -12.87
C GLY A 117 -2.15 15.91 -11.67
N MET A 118 -1.51 14.76 -11.46
CA MET A 118 -1.88 13.82 -10.40
C MET A 118 -0.86 13.84 -9.27
N SER A 119 -1.34 13.86 -8.04
CA SER A 119 -0.47 13.71 -6.87
C SER A 119 -1.16 12.96 -5.75
N ALA A 120 -0.39 12.19 -4.98
CA ALA A 120 -0.89 11.54 -3.79
C ALA A 120 0.15 11.55 -2.68
N PHE A 121 -0.33 11.82 -1.47
CA PHE A 121 0.47 11.87 -0.27
C PHE A 121 -0.32 11.27 0.89
N ARG A 122 0.36 10.53 1.76
CA ARG A 122 -0.21 10.00 3.01
C ARG A 122 0.60 10.48 4.21
N LEU A 123 -0.12 10.88 5.25
CA LEU A 123 0.40 11.21 6.57
C LEU A 123 -0.40 10.40 7.60
N GLY A 124 0.17 9.29 8.08
CA GLY A 124 -0.53 8.32 8.92
C GLY A 124 -1.87 7.88 8.31
N ASP A 125 -2.96 8.13 9.02
CA ASP A 125 -4.34 7.81 8.63
C ASP A 125 -4.90 8.73 7.53
N LEU A 126 -4.27 9.88 7.29
CA LEU A 126 -4.74 10.88 6.35
C LEU A 126 -4.13 10.62 4.97
N LYS A 127 -4.97 10.69 3.94
CA LYS A 127 -4.52 10.61 2.55
C LYS A 127 -5.08 11.75 1.72
N MET A 128 -4.19 12.44 1.02
CA MET A 128 -4.51 13.41 -0.02
C MET A 128 -4.39 12.74 -1.38
N VAL A 129 -5.41 12.94 -2.22
CA VAL A 129 -5.39 12.57 -3.63
C VAL A 129 -5.83 13.80 -4.42
N ASN A 130 -5.03 14.20 -5.41
CA ASN A 130 -5.34 15.26 -6.36
C ASN A 130 -5.20 14.72 -7.79
N GLY A 131 -6.08 15.15 -8.67
CA GLY A 131 -6.21 14.63 -10.03
C GLY A 131 -6.82 13.23 -10.09
N THR A 132 -7.00 12.73 -11.31
CA THR A 132 -7.43 11.36 -11.58
C THR A 132 -6.88 10.88 -12.91
N ALA A 133 -6.66 9.57 -13.03
CA ALA A 133 -6.28 8.94 -14.29
C ALA A 133 -7.48 8.80 -15.24
N SER A 134 -8.68 8.59 -14.69
CA SER A 134 -9.96 8.54 -15.42
C SER A 134 -11.09 8.63 -14.41
N ASP A 135 -12.14 9.40 -14.71
CA ASP A 135 -13.31 9.53 -13.84
C ASP A 135 -13.99 8.18 -13.58
N GLU A 136 -13.97 7.27 -14.57
CA GLU A 136 -14.53 5.92 -14.48
C GLU A 136 -13.77 5.03 -13.50
N TYR A 137 -12.53 5.37 -13.16
CA TYR A 137 -11.65 4.53 -12.34
C TYR A 137 -11.72 4.90 -10.86
N ASN A 138 -12.47 5.95 -10.50
CA ASN A 138 -12.54 6.52 -9.15
C ASN A 138 -13.66 5.94 -8.28
N SER A 139 -14.26 4.81 -8.66
CA SER A 139 -15.39 4.19 -7.95
C SER A 139 -14.95 3.22 -6.85
N TRP A 140 -15.89 2.83 -5.98
CA TRP A 140 -15.75 1.61 -5.21
C TRP A 140 -16.30 0.45 -6.04
N TYR A 141 -15.58 -0.66 -6.03
CA TYR A 141 -15.96 -1.86 -6.76
C TYR A 141 -16.34 -2.96 -5.77
N GLY A 142 -17.39 -3.71 -6.06
CA GLY A 142 -17.87 -4.82 -5.24
C GLY A 142 -16.87 -5.98 -5.20
N PRO A 143 -17.16 -7.06 -4.44
CA PRO A 143 -16.25 -8.20 -4.28
C PRO A 143 -15.82 -8.86 -5.59
N SER A 144 -16.67 -8.83 -6.61
CA SER A 144 -16.37 -9.35 -7.96
C SER A 144 -15.41 -8.45 -8.75
N GLY A 145 -15.25 -7.18 -8.36
CA GLY A 145 -14.47 -6.18 -9.09
C GLY A 145 -15.21 -5.49 -10.25
N PHE A 146 -16.38 -5.98 -10.66
CA PHE A 146 -17.12 -5.47 -11.83
C PHE A 146 -18.30 -4.59 -11.48
N GLU A 147 -18.87 -4.76 -10.29
CA GLU A 147 -20.00 -3.97 -9.83
C GLU A 147 -19.52 -2.66 -9.22
N SER A 148 -20.09 -1.53 -9.62
CA SER A 148 -19.90 -0.28 -8.89
C SER A 148 -20.79 -0.29 -7.65
N VAL A 149 -20.19 -0.05 -6.48
CA VAL A 149 -20.90 -0.01 -5.19
C VAL A 149 -20.76 1.35 -4.53
N VAL A 150 -21.70 1.70 -3.64
CA VAL A 150 -21.53 2.83 -2.73
C VAL A 150 -20.41 2.50 -1.74
N CYS A 151 -19.69 3.52 -1.28
CA CYS A 151 -18.63 3.38 -0.26
C CYS A 151 -19.04 2.38 0.83
N PRO A 152 -18.38 1.20 0.92
CA PRO A 152 -18.79 0.15 1.86
C PRO A 152 -18.60 0.55 3.32
N LEU A 153 -17.89 1.65 3.57
CA LEU A 153 -17.63 2.20 4.90
C LEU A 153 -18.60 3.33 5.31
N HIS A 154 -19.49 3.80 4.42
CA HIS A 154 -20.47 4.86 4.73
C HIS A 154 -21.78 4.67 3.94
N SER A 155 -22.87 4.36 4.64
CA SER A 155 -24.23 4.30 4.09
C SER A 155 -24.91 5.66 3.90
N ASN A 156 -24.26 6.78 4.20
CA ASN A 156 -24.86 8.13 4.08
C ASN A 156 -23.90 9.16 3.46
N GLY A 157 -24.33 9.75 2.34
CA GLY A 157 -24.11 11.16 1.97
C GLY A 157 -22.70 11.63 1.60
N PHE A 158 -22.53 12.02 0.33
CA PHE A 158 -21.59 13.02 -0.26
C PHE A 158 -20.40 13.56 0.56
N LEU A 159 -19.20 13.56 -0.06
CA LEU A 159 -18.37 14.78 -0.18
C LEU A 159 -17.22 14.60 -1.20
N LYS A 160 -17.10 15.60 -2.10
CA LYS A 160 -16.00 15.83 -3.06
C LYS A 160 -14.85 16.55 -2.34
N MET A 161 -13.62 16.08 -2.57
CA MET A 161 -12.32 16.64 -2.16
C MET A 161 -12.10 16.91 -0.66
N GLY A 162 -10.93 16.50 -0.16
CA GLY A 162 -10.49 16.68 1.22
C GLY A 162 -9.89 15.40 1.76
N ALA A 163 -8.75 15.50 2.46
CA ALA A 163 -8.04 14.35 3.02
C ALA A 163 -9.00 13.48 3.83
N ARG A 164 -9.23 12.24 3.38
CA ARG A 164 -10.19 11.33 4.01
C ARG A 164 -9.44 10.35 4.92
N ARG A 165 -10.04 10.08 6.07
CA ARG A 165 -9.63 9.00 6.96
C ARG A 165 -10.15 7.69 6.37
N GLU A 166 -9.30 6.92 5.70
CA GLU A 166 -9.66 5.57 5.28
C GLU A 166 -9.48 4.61 6.46
N ARG A 167 -10.58 4.36 7.18
CA ARG A 167 -10.59 3.46 8.35
C ARG A 167 -10.24 2.04 7.91
N HIS A 168 -9.32 1.42 8.64
CA HIS A 168 -8.98 0.01 8.52
C HIS A 168 -10.10 -0.82 9.17
N LEU A 169 -10.54 -1.88 8.49
CA LEU A 169 -11.32 -2.93 9.13
C LEU A 169 -10.33 -3.73 9.99
N GLY A 170 -10.53 -3.66 11.31
CA GLY A 170 -9.74 -4.41 12.29
C GLY A 170 -10.16 -5.88 12.38
#